data_AF-T1C3E5-F1
#
_entry.id   AF-T1C3E5-F1
#
_cell.length_a   1.000
_cell.length_b   1.000
_cell.length_c   1.000
_cell.angle_alpha   90.00
_cell.angle_beta   90.00
_cell.angle_gamma   90.00
#
_symmetry.space_group_name_H-M   'P 1'
#
loop_
_entity.id
_entity.type
_entity.pdbx_description
1 polymer ?
#
loop_
_entity_poly.entity_id
_entity_poly.type
_entity_poly.pdbx_seq_one_letter_code
_entity_poly.pdbx_strand_id
1 'polypeptide(L)'
;MESDLILARSSDFREFSDVTSGSMDRYSWLNPSIFKVPDRLTEIPGWHGHIPFALWVIEAIKPRLFVELGTHKGDSYSAFCQSVSELGLPTACYAVDSWEGDEHSGLYGDEIFAELSAYNQRKFGGFSTLLRMYFDNALSYFDDGTIDLLHVDGYHSYEAVK
;
A
#
# COMPACT_ATOMS: atom_id res chain seq x y z
N MET A 1 26.29 39.54 -47.57
CA MET A 1 25.09 39.55 -46.70
C MET A 1 24.66 38.11 -46.56
N GLU A 2 24.75 37.43 -45.43
CA GLU A 2 25.23 37.62 -44.06
C GLU A 2 25.23 36.17 -43.54
N SER A 3 26.37 35.58 -43.13
CA SER A 3 26.84 35.49 -41.73
C SER A 3 25.88 34.62 -40.88
N ASP A 4 26.25 33.52 -40.22
CA ASP A 4 27.35 33.24 -39.28
C ASP A 4 27.49 31.67 -39.17
N LEU A 5 28.62 30.94 -39.27
CA LEU A 5 29.90 30.92 -38.53
C LEU A 5 29.66 30.95 -36.99
N ILE A 6 30.05 29.99 -36.15
CA ILE A 6 31.39 29.44 -35.91
C ILE A 6 31.27 28.15 -35.05
N LEU A 7 31.95 27.10 -35.50
CA LEU A 7 32.45 26.00 -34.67
C LEU A 7 33.63 26.50 -33.81
N ALA A 8 33.61 26.24 -32.50
CA ALA A 8 34.84 26.24 -31.70
C ALA A 8 34.92 24.97 -30.84
N ARG A 9 36.00 24.24 -31.08
CA ARG A 9 36.41 22.97 -30.46
C ARG A 9 36.77 23.14 -28.97
N SER A 10 36.41 22.11 -28.20
CA SER A 10 37.26 21.39 -27.22
C SER A 10 38.44 22.16 -26.64
N SER A 11 38.31 22.62 -25.38
CA SER A 11 39.28 22.39 -24.28
C SER A 11 38.84 23.19 -23.06
N ASP A 12 37.98 22.59 -22.22
CA ASP A 12 37.90 22.88 -20.77
C ASP A 12 36.92 21.88 -20.15
N PHE A 13 37.39 20.64 -19.95
CA PHE A 13 36.81 19.74 -18.94
C PHE A 13 37.21 20.32 -17.58
N ARG A 14 36.38 21.22 -17.05
CA ARG A 14 36.43 21.52 -15.62
C ARG A 14 35.53 20.51 -14.94
N GLU A 15 36.17 19.64 -14.17
CA GLU A 15 35.51 18.87 -13.13
C GLU A 15 34.57 19.80 -12.35
N PHE A 16 33.27 19.51 -12.43
CA PHE A 16 32.32 19.97 -11.42
C PHE A 16 32.48 19.04 -10.20
N SER A 17 33.66 19.06 -9.61
CA SER A 17 33.86 18.63 -8.23
C SER A 17 33.77 19.90 -7.39
N ASP A 18 33.01 19.82 -6.29
CA ASP A 18 32.90 20.84 -5.25
C ASP A 18 31.73 21.84 -5.35
N VAL A 19 30.50 21.33 -5.47
CA VAL A 19 29.36 21.82 -4.69
C VAL A 19 28.46 20.62 -4.38
N THR A 20 28.12 20.40 -3.10
CA THR A 20 27.10 19.48 -2.53
C THR A 20 27.54 18.26 -1.71
N SER A 21 28.54 18.39 -0.84
CA SER A 21 28.69 17.49 0.34
C SER A 21 27.58 17.67 1.42
N GLY A 22 26.50 18.39 1.11
CA GLY A 22 25.36 18.61 2.01
C GLY A 22 23.97 18.62 1.33
N SER A 23 23.84 18.13 0.08
CA SER A 23 22.55 18.15 -0.64
C SER A 23 22.06 16.79 -1.20
N MET A 24 22.85 15.72 -1.12
CA MET A 24 22.30 14.37 -1.01
C MET A 24 21.89 14.25 0.46
N ASP A 25 20.63 14.24 0.87
CA ASP A 25 19.67 13.23 0.44
C ASP A 25 18.23 13.65 0.82
N ARG A 26 17.73 14.76 0.27
CA ARG A 26 16.38 15.30 0.60
C ARG A 26 15.23 14.31 0.30
N TYR A 27 15.52 13.25 -0.43
CA TYR A 27 14.57 12.23 -0.87
C TYR A 27 15.01 10.81 -0.50
N SER A 28 15.93 10.65 0.46
CA SER A 28 16.37 9.34 1.00
C SER A 28 15.21 8.43 1.45
N TRP A 29 14.10 9.04 1.85
CA TRP A 29 12.89 8.35 2.31
C TRP A 29 12.01 7.84 1.16
N LEU A 30 12.22 8.29 -0.08
CA LEU A 30 11.53 7.72 -1.24
C LEU A 30 12.10 6.35 -1.55
N ASN A 31 11.22 5.38 -1.74
CA ASN A 31 11.57 4.04 -2.16
C ASN A 31 10.88 3.70 -3.50
N PRO A 32 11.41 2.75 -4.29
CA PRO A 32 10.86 2.43 -5.61
C PRO A 32 9.39 1.97 -5.59
N SER A 33 8.89 1.41 -4.48
CA SER A 33 7.51 0.93 -4.39
C SER A 33 6.45 2.02 -4.61
N ILE A 34 6.76 3.29 -4.28
CA ILE A 34 5.83 4.42 -4.48
C ILE A 34 5.42 4.62 -5.96
N PHE A 35 6.24 4.14 -6.91
CA PHE A 35 5.99 4.29 -8.35
C PHE A 35 5.38 3.05 -9.00
N LYS A 36 5.05 2.01 -8.22
CA LYS A 36 4.48 0.77 -8.75
C LYS A 36 3.05 0.99 -9.23
N VAL A 37 2.71 0.28 -10.30
CA VAL A 37 1.34 0.26 -10.82
C VAL A 37 0.52 -0.69 -9.94
N PRO A 38 -0.65 -0.27 -9.44
CA PRO A 38 -1.51 -1.13 -8.65
C PRO A 38 -2.02 -2.34 -9.44
N ASP A 39 -1.93 -3.52 -8.84
CA ASP A 39 -2.43 -4.78 -9.39
C ASP A 39 -3.96 -4.89 -9.35
N ARG A 40 -4.61 -4.11 -8.49
CA ARG A 40 -6.06 -4.08 -8.29
C ARG A 40 -6.54 -2.63 -8.18
N LEU A 41 -7.60 -2.33 -8.94
CA LEU A 41 -8.37 -1.10 -8.87
C LEU A 41 -9.83 -1.49 -9.09
N THR A 42 -10.67 -1.33 -8.06
CA THR A 42 -12.11 -1.54 -8.19
C THR A 42 -12.77 -0.29 -8.77
N GLU A 43 -14.10 -0.29 -8.88
CA GLU A 43 -14.86 0.89 -9.27
C GLU A 43 -14.98 1.94 -8.15
N ILE A 44 -14.47 1.65 -6.94
CA ILE A 44 -14.56 2.54 -5.77
C ILE A 44 -13.27 3.35 -5.64
N PRO A 45 -13.27 4.65 -5.98
CA PRO A 45 -12.04 5.42 -6.12
C PRO A 45 -11.41 5.85 -4.80
N GLY A 46 -12.04 5.59 -3.65
CA GLY A 46 -11.67 6.14 -2.34
C GLY A 46 -10.21 5.94 -1.97
N TRP A 47 -9.64 4.79 -2.35
CA TRP A 47 -8.24 4.46 -2.05
C TRP A 47 -7.25 4.66 -3.20
N HIS A 48 -7.72 4.91 -4.43
CA HIS A 48 -6.85 4.91 -5.60
C HIS A 48 -5.70 5.91 -5.49
N GLY A 49 -5.95 7.09 -4.95
CA GLY A 49 -4.92 8.11 -4.72
C GLY A 49 -3.93 7.79 -3.60
N HIS A 50 -4.27 6.85 -2.72
CA HIS A 50 -3.49 6.45 -1.54
C HIS A 50 -2.69 5.16 -1.76
N ILE A 51 -2.92 4.42 -2.85
CA ILE A 51 -2.17 3.21 -3.17
C ILE A 51 -0.63 3.43 -3.18
N PRO A 52 -0.08 4.52 -3.75
CA PRO A 52 1.36 4.79 -3.65
C PRO A 52 1.89 4.80 -2.22
N PHE A 53 1.09 5.28 -1.26
CA PHE A 53 1.44 5.27 0.17
C PHE A 53 1.46 3.85 0.73
N ALA A 54 0.44 3.03 0.44
CA ALA A 54 0.36 1.63 0.88
C ALA A 54 1.55 0.81 0.37
N LEU A 55 1.94 1.01 -0.90
CA LEU A 55 3.10 0.37 -1.51
C LEU A 55 4.40 0.81 -0.84
N TRP A 56 4.56 2.13 -0.65
CA TRP A 56 5.73 2.74 -0.04
C TRP A 56 5.96 2.30 1.40
N VAL A 57 4.91 2.29 2.23
CA VAL A 57 5.05 2.07 3.69
C VAL A 57 5.46 0.64 4.03
N ILE A 58 5.05 -0.35 3.23
CA ILE A 58 5.50 -1.74 3.38
C ILE A 58 7.00 -1.86 3.12
N GLU A 59 7.52 -1.20 2.08
CA GLU A 59 8.96 -1.22 1.81
C GLU A 59 9.76 -0.49 2.89
N ALA A 60 9.19 0.59 3.44
CA ALA A 60 9.81 1.38 4.50
C ALA A 60 9.89 0.63 5.83
N ILE A 61 8.81 -0.06 6.24
CA ILE A 61 8.68 -0.70 7.56
C ILE A 61 9.09 -2.18 7.53
N LYS A 62 8.81 -2.89 6.44
CA LYS A 62 8.99 -4.35 6.29
C LYS A 62 8.38 -5.14 7.46
N PRO A 63 7.07 -4.97 7.75
CA PRO A 63 6.43 -5.57 8.91
C PRO A 63 6.50 -7.10 8.85
N ARG A 64 6.59 -7.78 10.00
CA ARG A 64 6.37 -9.24 10.07
C ARG A 64 4.88 -9.55 10.16
N LEU A 65 4.09 -8.68 10.79
CA LEU A 65 2.64 -8.79 10.89
C LEU A 65 1.96 -7.48 10.47
N PHE A 66 1.14 -7.55 9.43
CA PHE A 66 0.29 -6.47 8.94
C PHE A 66 -1.18 -6.83 9.15
N VAL A 67 -1.96 -5.90 9.71
CA VAL A 67 -3.40 -6.04 9.90
C VAL A 67 -4.11 -4.81 9.35
N GLU A 68 -5.17 -5.02 8.58
CA GLU A 68 -6.11 -3.98 8.16
C GLU A 68 -7.49 -4.21 8.80
N LEU A 69 -8.08 -3.12 9.30
CA LEU A 69 -9.45 -3.09 9.82
C LEU A 69 -10.33 -2.25 8.87
N GLY A 70 -11.34 -2.87 8.27
CA GLY A 70 -12.21 -2.25 7.27
C GLY A 70 -11.60 -2.39 5.87
N THR A 71 -11.89 -3.51 5.20
CA THR A 71 -11.26 -3.86 3.92
C THR A 71 -12.19 -3.67 2.73
N HIS A 72 -13.51 -3.80 2.92
CA HIS A 72 -14.50 -3.63 1.87
C HIS A 72 -14.14 -4.38 0.56
N LYS A 73 -13.90 -3.67 -0.56
CA LYS A 73 -13.49 -4.26 -1.86
C LYS A 73 -11.98 -4.53 -2.00
N GLY A 74 -11.18 -4.16 -1.01
CA GLY A 74 -9.79 -4.59 -0.86
C GLY A 74 -8.75 -3.90 -1.73
N ASP A 75 -9.01 -2.68 -2.24
CA ASP A 75 -8.02 -1.93 -3.03
C ASP A 75 -6.80 -1.53 -2.19
N SER A 76 -7.03 -0.99 -0.98
CA SER A 76 -6.00 -0.72 0.03
C SER A 76 -5.22 -1.98 0.39
N TYR A 77 -5.92 -2.99 0.92
CA TYR A 77 -5.34 -4.26 1.34
C TYR A 77 -4.50 -4.94 0.25
N SER A 78 -5.00 -4.93 -0.99
CA SER A 78 -4.30 -5.54 -2.13
C SER A 78 -3.02 -4.77 -2.47
N ALA A 79 -2.98 -3.45 -2.31
CA ALA A 79 -1.75 -2.67 -2.51
C ALA A 79 -0.69 -3.01 -1.44
N PHE A 80 -1.08 -3.16 -0.17
CA PHE A 80 -0.16 -3.63 0.87
C PHE A 80 0.38 -5.03 0.55
N CYS A 81 -0.51 -5.97 0.22
CA CYS A 81 -0.12 -7.35 -0.13
C CYS A 81 0.72 -7.44 -1.41
N GLN A 82 0.46 -6.59 -2.40
CA GLN A 82 1.27 -6.47 -3.61
C GLN A 82 2.72 -6.12 -3.24
N SER A 83 2.92 -5.10 -2.39
CA SER A 83 4.26 -4.69 -1.96
C SER A 83 4.98 -5.82 -1.20
N VAL A 84 4.27 -6.51 -0.28
CA VAL A 84 4.80 -7.69 0.43
C VAL A 84 5.27 -8.77 -0.55
N SER A 85 4.43 -9.10 -1.55
CA SER A 85 4.72 -10.14 -2.54
C SER A 85 5.89 -9.77 -3.44
N GLU A 86 5.95 -8.54 -3.94
CA GLU A 86 7.01 -8.09 -4.85
C GLU A 86 8.37 -8.00 -4.17
N LEU A 87 8.38 -7.66 -2.88
CA LEU A 87 9.60 -7.57 -2.07
C LEU A 87 10.03 -8.92 -1.47
N GLY A 88 9.19 -9.96 -1.56
CA GLY A 88 9.46 -11.28 -0.99
C GLY A 88 9.58 -11.25 0.54
N LEU A 89 8.78 -10.42 1.21
CA LEU A 89 8.86 -10.25 2.66
C LEU A 89 8.21 -11.44 3.39
N PRO A 90 8.75 -11.87 4.54
CA PRO A 90 8.13 -12.87 5.41
C PRO A 90 7.01 -12.24 6.27
N THR A 91 6.11 -11.49 5.64
CA THR A 91 5.01 -10.77 6.29
C THR A 91 3.75 -11.61 6.29
N ALA A 92 3.13 -11.80 7.45
CA ALA A 92 1.76 -12.28 7.53
C ALA A 92 0.79 -11.11 7.41
N CYS A 93 -0.24 -11.24 6.57
CA CYS A 93 -1.24 -10.21 6.33
C CYS A 93 -2.63 -10.69 6.74
N TYR A 94 -3.38 -9.82 7.42
CA TYR A 94 -4.77 -10.07 7.77
C TYR A 94 -5.64 -8.87 7.41
N ALA A 95 -6.75 -9.13 6.72
CA ALA A 95 -7.82 -8.17 6.49
C ALA A 95 -9.01 -8.56 7.34
N VAL A 96 -9.53 -7.62 8.13
CA VAL A 96 -10.68 -7.82 9.01
C VAL A 96 -11.81 -6.92 8.57
N ASP A 97 -12.96 -7.53 8.28
CA ASP A 97 -14.21 -6.83 7.96
C ASP A 97 -15.37 -7.79 8.22
N SER A 98 -16.58 -7.27 8.44
CA SER A 98 -17.78 -8.12 8.52
C SER A 98 -18.22 -8.59 7.14
N TRP A 99 -18.01 -7.78 6.10
CA TRP A 99 -18.62 -7.92 4.78
C TRP A 99 -20.12 -8.23 4.85
N GLU A 100 -20.83 -7.72 5.84
CA GLU A 100 -22.29 -7.86 5.96
C GLU A 100 -23.03 -6.76 5.20
N GLY A 101 -22.34 -5.68 4.82
CA GLY A 101 -22.95 -4.45 4.31
C GLY A 101 -23.62 -3.62 5.41
N ASP A 102 -23.72 -2.32 5.23
CA ASP A 102 -24.60 -1.47 6.05
C ASP A 102 -26.02 -1.39 5.42
N GLU A 103 -27.04 -0.99 6.20
CA GLU A 103 -28.42 -0.78 5.72
C GLU A 103 -28.53 0.22 4.54
N HIS A 104 -27.52 1.06 4.30
CA HIS A 104 -27.46 2.03 3.20
C HIS A 104 -26.79 1.47 1.93
N SER A 105 -26.02 0.38 2.02
CA SER A 105 -25.14 -0.13 0.95
C SER A 105 -25.76 -1.26 0.11
N GLY A 106 -26.92 -1.80 0.52
CA GLY A 106 -27.61 -2.86 -0.21
C GLY A 106 -26.96 -4.24 -0.03
N LEU A 107 -27.68 -5.31 -0.39
CA LEU A 107 -27.37 -6.74 -0.19
C LEU A 107 -26.10 -7.28 -0.90
N TYR A 108 -25.01 -6.51 -1.00
CA TYR A 108 -23.84 -6.82 -1.82
C TYR A 108 -22.65 -7.42 -1.03
N GLY A 109 -22.77 -7.61 0.28
CA GLY A 109 -21.68 -8.06 1.16
C GLY A 109 -21.06 -9.42 0.78
N ASP A 110 -21.91 -10.42 0.42
CA ASP A 110 -21.44 -11.77 0.06
C ASP A 110 -20.68 -11.81 -1.26
N GLU A 111 -21.14 -11.05 -2.27
CA GLU A 111 -20.48 -11.01 -3.59
C GLU A 111 -19.11 -10.32 -3.50
N ILE A 112 -19.03 -9.23 -2.73
CA ILE A 112 -17.77 -8.52 -2.47
C ILE A 112 -16.77 -9.46 -1.77
N PHE A 113 -17.19 -10.13 -0.69
CA PHE A 113 -16.32 -11.06 0.01
C PHE A 113 -15.88 -12.22 -0.89
N ALA A 114 -16.81 -12.81 -1.64
CA ALA A 114 -16.50 -13.95 -2.51
C ALA A 114 -15.49 -13.59 -3.61
N GLU A 115 -15.67 -12.43 -4.26
CA GLU A 115 -14.75 -11.96 -5.29
C GLU A 115 -13.37 -11.63 -4.71
N LEU A 116 -13.31 -10.85 -3.63
CA LEU A 116 -12.06 -10.49 -2.98
C LEU A 116 -11.32 -11.72 -2.42
N SER A 117 -12.04 -12.64 -1.79
CA SER A 117 -11.50 -13.91 -1.28
C SER A 117 -10.88 -14.73 -2.41
N ALA A 118 -11.57 -14.85 -3.55
CA ALA A 118 -11.04 -15.55 -4.71
C ALA A 118 -9.79 -14.87 -5.29
N TYR A 119 -9.76 -13.53 -5.34
CA TYR A 119 -8.58 -12.78 -5.76
C TYR A 119 -7.41 -12.98 -4.79
N ASN A 120 -7.65 -12.80 -3.48
CA ASN A 120 -6.67 -12.94 -2.41
C ASN A 120 -6.06 -14.34 -2.40
N GLN A 121 -6.88 -15.40 -2.49
CA GLN A 121 -6.38 -16.77 -2.49
C GLN A 121 -5.46 -17.04 -3.69
N ARG A 122 -5.81 -16.51 -4.88
CA ARG A 122 -4.99 -16.69 -6.09
C ARG A 122 -3.66 -15.93 -6.04
N LYS A 123 -3.66 -14.71 -5.47
CA LYS A 123 -2.51 -13.80 -5.50
C LYS A 123 -1.63 -13.90 -4.26
N PHE A 124 -2.23 -14.05 -3.09
CA PHE A 124 -1.59 -13.83 -1.78
C PHE A 124 -1.86 -14.97 -0.77
N GLY A 125 -2.52 -16.06 -1.18
CA GLY A 125 -2.94 -17.14 -0.27
C GLY A 125 -1.82 -17.87 0.48
N GLY A 126 -0.55 -17.61 0.15
CA GLY A 126 0.60 -18.11 0.92
C GLY A 126 0.89 -17.34 2.22
N PHE A 127 0.37 -16.11 2.36
CA PHE A 127 0.69 -15.23 3.49
C PHE A 127 -0.47 -14.33 3.96
N SER A 128 -1.57 -14.27 3.21
CA SER A 128 -2.70 -13.38 3.47
C SER A 128 -3.98 -14.14 3.83
N THR A 129 -4.65 -13.72 4.90
CA THR A 129 -5.92 -14.27 5.37
C THR A 129 -7.00 -13.20 5.48
N LEU A 130 -8.21 -13.49 5.00
CA LEU A 130 -9.38 -12.62 5.22
C LEU A 130 -10.20 -13.15 6.40
N LEU A 131 -10.39 -12.32 7.43
CA LEU A 131 -11.12 -12.62 8.65
C LEU A 131 -12.50 -11.97 8.60
N ARG A 132 -13.51 -12.73 8.17
CA ARG A 132 -14.90 -12.28 8.08
C ARG A 132 -15.57 -12.21 9.46
N MET A 133 -15.37 -11.11 10.17
CA MET A 133 -15.85 -10.87 11.53
C MET A 133 -15.79 -9.39 11.91
N TYR A 134 -16.46 -9.02 12.99
CA TYR A 134 -16.33 -7.71 13.64
C TYR A 134 -14.94 -7.54 14.31
N PHE A 135 -14.48 -6.29 14.46
CA PHE A 135 -13.15 -5.97 14.99
C PHE A 135 -12.93 -6.52 16.41
N ASP A 136 -13.94 -6.45 17.29
CA ASP A 136 -13.86 -6.99 18.65
C ASP A 136 -13.55 -8.50 18.67
N ASN A 137 -14.08 -9.25 17.71
CA ASN A 137 -13.83 -10.69 17.60
C ASN A 137 -12.42 -10.98 17.05
N ALA A 138 -11.87 -10.08 16.23
CA ALA A 138 -10.53 -10.24 15.69
C ALA A 138 -9.44 -10.04 16.76
N LEU A 139 -9.73 -9.38 17.88
CA LEU A 139 -8.78 -9.19 18.98
C LEU A 139 -8.18 -10.52 19.49
N SER A 140 -8.96 -11.61 19.51
CA SER A 140 -8.45 -12.91 19.96
C SER A 140 -7.47 -13.60 18.99
N TYR A 141 -7.27 -13.05 17.79
CA TYR A 141 -6.36 -13.60 16.79
C TYR A 141 -4.93 -13.05 16.93
N PHE A 142 -4.74 -11.99 17.69
CA PHE A 142 -3.46 -11.28 17.78
C PHE A 142 -3.06 -11.07 19.23
N ASP A 143 -1.83 -11.42 19.58
CA ASP A 143 -1.29 -11.15 20.91
C ASP A 143 -0.95 -9.66 21.05
N ASP A 144 -1.04 -9.13 22.27
CA ASP A 144 -0.74 -7.73 22.58
C ASP A 144 0.66 -7.32 22.09
N GLY A 145 0.73 -6.19 21.37
CA GLY A 145 2.00 -5.62 20.90
C GLY A 145 2.68 -6.38 19.77
N THR A 146 1.99 -7.34 19.11
CA THR A 146 2.57 -8.13 18.02
C THR A 146 2.35 -7.58 16.61
N ILE A 147 1.36 -6.70 16.43
CA ILE A 147 1.07 -6.09 15.13
C ILE A 147 2.12 -5.00 14.84
N ASP A 148 2.94 -5.22 13.81
CA ASP A 148 3.99 -4.26 13.40
C ASP A 148 3.43 -3.08 12.61
N LEU A 149 2.37 -3.32 11.82
CA LEU A 149 1.65 -2.30 11.08
C LEU A 149 0.14 -2.56 11.17
N LEU A 150 -0.58 -1.62 11.77
CA LEU A 150 -2.04 -1.60 11.82
C LEU A 150 -2.56 -0.50 10.90
N HIS A 151 -3.37 -0.88 9.94
CA HIS A 151 -4.11 0.05 9.08
C HIS A 151 -5.58 0.09 9.51
N VAL A 152 -6.10 1.28 9.79
CA VAL A 152 -7.48 1.48 10.24
C VAL A 152 -8.24 2.27 9.17
N ASP A 153 -9.11 1.57 8.46
CA ASP A 153 -9.89 2.06 7.32
C ASP A 153 -11.39 1.72 7.47
N GLY A 154 -11.82 1.52 8.72
CA GLY A 154 -13.20 1.26 9.09
C GLY A 154 -14.10 2.51 9.01
N TYR A 155 -15.40 2.26 8.94
CA TYR A 155 -16.45 3.28 8.84
C TYR A 155 -16.34 4.34 9.95
N HIS A 156 -16.44 5.61 9.56
CA HIS A 156 -16.05 6.77 10.36
C HIS A 156 -17.07 7.20 11.44
N SER A 157 -17.66 6.27 12.19
CA SER A 157 -18.33 6.64 13.44
C SER A 157 -17.33 6.59 14.59
N TYR A 158 -17.41 7.57 15.49
CA TYR A 158 -16.54 7.64 16.67
C TYR A 158 -16.69 6.40 17.56
N GLU A 159 -17.85 5.73 17.52
CA GLU A 159 -18.09 4.48 18.24
C GLU A 159 -17.33 3.28 17.65
N ALA A 160 -16.99 3.26 16.35
CA ALA A 160 -16.29 2.16 15.71
C ALA A 160 -14.77 2.15 15.94
N VAL A 161 -14.23 3.24 16.51
CA VAL A 161 -12.80 3.46 16.76
C VAL A 161 -12.44 3.54 18.25
N LYS A 162 -13.34 3.15 19.16
CA LYS A 162 -13.17 3.29 20.61
C LYS A 162 -13.03 1.96 21.34
#